data_AF-J4SDG6-F1
#
_entry.id   AF-J4SDG6-F1
#
_cell.length_a   1.000
_cell.length_b   1.000
_cell.length_c   1.000
_cell.angle_alpha   90.00
_cell.angle_beta   90.00
_cell.angle_gamma   90.00
#
_symmetry.space_group_name_H-M   'P 1'
#
loop_
_entity.id
_entity.type
_entity.pdbx_description
1 polymer ?
#
loop_
_entity_poly.entity_id
_entity_poly.type
_entity_poly.pdbx_seq_one_letter_code
_entity_poly.pdbx_strand_id
1 'polypeptide(L)'
;MPSEQAPPPPKSAPGWYPDPAVGHGLQRYFDGTSWTSEWAFSAEPPKKGLSGKAVLAVSALCVLVLLIIVGKSWIFDPRKASHSTPSSSSVAAGPTEPAPSTPAGPKKPEGVTFSTAPGPNGDVVDARFAIRDNYTEQLIRDGARLDTIDILKYARATYPDASAVNVQGSFPMTDPYGNTSTQVAIDLTYSRATLDKINFDGISKTSIWEIRDSGFVLPAFQP
;
A
#
# COMPACT_ATOMS: atom_id res chain seq x y z
N MET A 1 16.37 -14.41 62.34
CA MET A 1 16.82 -13.93 61.02
C MET A 1 15.58 -13.40 60.30
N PRO A 2 15.50 -12.11 59.95
CA PRO A 2 14.39 -11.59 59.14
C PRO A 2 14.54 -12.15 57.73
N SER A 3 13.46 -12.70 57.16
CA SER A 3 13.43 -13.15 55.78
C SER A 3 13.54 -11.95 54.84
N GLU A 4 14.62 -11.90 54.07
CA GLU A 4 14.83 -10.91 53.02
C GLU A 4 13.81 -11.18 51.89
N GLN A 5 12.76 -10.35 51.85
CA GLN A 5 11.75 -10.39 50.81
C GLN A 5 12.41 -9.98 49.49
N ALA A 6 12.53 -10.92 48.54
CA ALA A 6 12.96 -10.61 47.19
C ALA A 6 12.07 -9.49 46.59
N PRO A 7 12.64 -8.46 45.93
CA PRO A 7 11.84 -7.40 45.33
C PRO A 7 10.87 -8.01 44.30
N PRO A 8 9.61 -7.54 44.22
CA PRO A 8 8.68 -8.03 43.22
C PRO A 8 9.25 -7.78 41.81
N PRO A 9 8.99 -8.69 40.84
CA PRO A 9 9.43 -8.47 39.47
C PRO A 9 8.90 -7.11 38.96
N PRO A 10 9.67 -6.39 38.13
CA PRO A 10 9.23 -5.10 37.62
C PRO A 10 7.89 -5.28 36.90
N LYS A 11 6.84 -4.60 37.36
CA LYS A 11 5.60 -4.43 36.58
C LYS A 11 5.99 -3.72 35.30
N SER A 12 5.87 -4.38 34.16
CA SER A 12 6.04 -3.73 32.87
C SER A 12 5.08 -2.54 32.82
N ALA A 13 5.62 -1.33 32.62
CA ALA A 13 4.79 -0.16 32.46
C ALA A 13 3.90 -0.33 31.21
N PRO A 14 2.69 0.25 31.17
CA PRO A 14 1.89 0.25 29.96
C PRO A 14 2.70 0.80 28.78
N GLY A 15 2.67 0.13 27.62
CA GLY A 15 3.50 0.51 26.48
C GLY A 15 3.57 -0.53 25.37
N TRP A 16 4.25 -0.15 24.30
CA TRP A 16 4.55 -1.05 23.18
C TRP A 16 5.80 -1.87 23.47
N TYR A 17 5.67 -3.20 23.37
CA TYR A 17 6.79 -4.10 23.62
C TYR A 17 7.03 -4.99 22.38
N PRO A 18 8.30 -5.17 21.98
CA PRO A 18 8.65 -6.17 20.97
C PRO A 18 8.37 -7.56 21.57
N ASP A 19 7.52 -8.33 20.89
CA ASP A 19 7.19 -9.68 21.33
C ASP A 19 8.24 -10.66 20.77
N PRO A 20 9.00 -11.38 21.64
CA PRO A 20 10.10 -12.26 21.22
C PRO A 20 9.64 -13.45 20.35
N ALA A 21 8.35 -13.68 20.19
CA ALA A 21 7.80 -14.72 19.32
C ALA A 21 7.58 -14.30 17.85
N VAL A 22 7.72 -13.02 17.49
CA VAL A 22 7.30 -12.50 16.18
C VAL A 22 8.49 -12.08 15.31
N GLY A 23 8.68 -12.75 14.18
CA GLY A 23 9.79 -12.51 13.23
C GLY A 23 9.62 -11.34 12.25
N HIS A 24 8.57 -10.51 12.40
CA HIS A 24 8.15 -9.53 11.39
C HIS A 24 8.16 -8.07 11.85
N GLY A 25 8.78 -7.77 13.01
CA GLY A 25 8.89 -6.39 13.49
C GLY A 25 7.53 -5.77 13.86
N LEU A 26 6.62 -6.52 14.47
CA LEU A 26 5.39 -6.00 15.06
C LEU A 26 5.52 -5.95 16.60
N GLN A 27 4.97 -4.90 17.22
CA GLN A 27 4.85 -4.72 18.67
C GLN A 27 3.37 -4.86 19.06
N ARG A 28 3.14 -5.36 20.27
CA ARG A 28 1.80 -5.45 20.86
C ARG A 28 1.72 -4.51 22.06
N TYR A 29 0.58 -3.88 22.29
CA TYR A 29 0.43 -2.96 23.42
C TYR A 29 0.08 -3.73 24.70
N PHE A 30 0.86 -3.51 25.76
CA PHE A 30 0.63 -4.02 27.10
C PHE A 30 0.03 -2.90 27.96
N ASP A 31 -1.07 -3.15 28.65
CA ASP A 31 -1.78 -2.12 29.45
C ASP A 31 -1.27 -1.99 30.90
N GLY A 32 -0.19 -2.69 31.26
CA GLY A 32 0.34 -2.78 32.62
C GLY A 32 -0.13 -4.01 33.40
N THR A 33 -1.15 -4.72 32.90
CA THR A 33 -1.73 -5.93 33.49
C THR A 33 -1.93 -7.07 32.48
N SER A 34 -2.27 -6.75 31.23
CA SER A 34 -2.57 -7.70 30.16
C SER A 34 -2.12 -7.17 28.79
N TRP A 35 -1.91 -8.10 27.85
CA TRP A 35 -1.68 -7.75 26.45
C TRP A 35 -3.01 -7.42 25.77
N THR A 36 -3.10 -6.24 25.16
CA THR A 36 -4.30 -5.80 24.44
C THR A 36 -4.36 -6.40 23.04
N SER A 37 -5.44 -6.14 22.29
CA SER A 37 -5.52 -6.52 20.87
C SER A 37 -4.92 -5.48 19.93
N GLU A 38 -4.20 -4.48 20.46
CA GLU A 38 -3.60 -3.42 19.66
C GLU A 38 -2.20 -3.81 19.18
N TRP A 39 -1.95 -3.53 17.90
CA TRP A 39 -0.71 -3.85 17.20
C TRP A 39 -0.12 -2.61 16.55
N ALA A 40 1.20 -2.47 16.65
CA ALA A 40 2.00 -1.46 15.98
C ALA A 40 3.17 -2.13 15.27
N PHE A 41 3.77 -1.46 14.30
CA PHE A 41 5.07 -1.91 13.84
C PHE A 41 6.19 -1.51 14.81
N SER A 42 7.32 -2.23 14.76
CA SER A 42 8.47 -1.99 15.61
C SER A 42 9.20 -0.74 15.16
N ALA A 43 8.83 0.38 15.78
CA ALA A 43 9.68 1.55 15.77
C ALA A 43 11.03 1.16 16.39
N GLU A 44 12.05 0.93 15.56
CA GLU A 44 13.43 0.91 16.04
C GLU A 44 13.62 2.22 16.82
N PRO A 45 14.01 2.19 18.11
CA PRO A 45 14.16 3.41 18.88
C PRO A 45 15.10 4.33 18.09
N PRO A 46 14.78 5.62 17.91
CA PRO A 46 15.65 6.52 17.17
C PRO A 46 17.04 6.41 17.78
N LYS A 47 18.00 5.92 17.00
CA LYS A 47 19.39 5.73 17.45
C LYS A 47 19.81 7.05 18.08
N LYS A 48 20.02 7.02 19.40
CA LYS A 48 20.52 8.15 20.18
C LYS A 48 21.70 8.75 19.43
N GLY A 49 21.53 10.01 19.04
CA GLY A 49 22.52 10.97 18.56
C GLY A 49 23.77 10.39 17.92
N LEU A 50 23.78 10.33 16.59
CA LEU A 50 25.04 10.35 15.86
C LEU A 50 25.72 11.69 16.15
N SER A 51 26.69 11.68 17.07
CA SER A 51 27.55 12.82 17.36
C SER A 51 28.14 13.33 16.05
N GLY A 52 27.87 14.59 15.74
CA GLY A 52 28.35 15.26 14.53
C GLY A 52 29.87 15.21 14.48
N LYS A 53 30.40 14.36 13.57
CA LYS A 53 31.72 14.42 12.92
C LYS A 53 31.97 13.11 12.16
N ALA A 54 31.20 12.85 11.10
CA ALA A 54 31.53 11.84 10.08
C ALA A 54 30.75 12.08 8.77
N VAL A 55 30.68 13.33 8.32
CA VAL A 55 30.38 13.65 6.93
C VAL A 55 31.70 14.05 6.31
N LEU A 56 32.37 13.12 5.64
CA LEU A 56 33.44 13.31 4.63
C LEU A 56 34.13 11.95 4.38
N ALA A 57 33.45 11.00 3.73
CA ALA A 57 34.14 9.81 3.18
C ALA A 57 33.38 9.04 2.09
N VAL A 58 32.11 9.34 1.76
CA VAL A 58 31.34 8.54 0.79
C VAL A 58 30.94 9.32 -0.49
N SER A 59 31.12 10.65 -0.54
CA SER A 59 30.76 11.45 -1.71
C SER A 59 31.73 11.35 -2.90
N ALA A 60 32.93 10.78 -2.72
CA ALA A 60 33.94 10.72 -3.79
C ALA A 60 33.78 9.50 -4.72
N LEU A 61 33.07 8.44 -4.32
CA LEU A 61 32.96 7.21 -5.12
C LEU A 61 31.77 7.23 -6.10
N CYS A 62 30.68 7.92 -5.79
CA CYS A 62 29.48 7.98 -6.66
C CYS A 62 29.67 8.89 -7.89
N VAL A 63 30.52 9.91 -7.82
CA VAL A 63 30.76 10.82 -8.95
C VAL A 63 31.62 10.17 -10.04
N LEU A 64 32.53 9.26 -9.68
CA LEU A 64 33.41 8.60 -10.64
C LEU A 64 32.68 7.52 -11.46
N VAL A 65 31.67 6.85 -10.89
CA VAL A 65 30.88 5.82 -11.60
C VAL A 65 29.87 6.45 -12.57
N LEU A 66 29.32 7.63 -12.26
CA LEU A 66 28.38 8.33 -13.14
C LEU A 66 29.05 8.96 -14.38
N LEU A 67 30.35 9.28 -14.33
CA LEU A 67 31.09 9.81 -15.48
C LEU A 67 31.49 8.75 -16.52
N ILE A 68 31.50 7.46 -16.18
CA ILE A 68 31.87 6.40 -17.12
C ILE A 68 30.67 5.95 -17.99
N ILE A 69 29.43 6.17 -17.54
CA ILE A 69 28.23 5.68 -18.25
C ILE A 69 27.73 6.65 -19.34
N VAL A 70 28.13 7.93 -19.32
CA VAL A 70 27.69 8.94 -20.32
C VAL A 70 28.63 9.02 -21.54
N GLY A 71 29.73 8.27 -21.56
CA GLY A 71 30.80 8.42 -22.56
C GLY A 71 30.84 7.43 -23.73
N LYS A 72 29.82 6.59 -23.97
CA LYS A 72 29.83 5.63 -25.10
C LYS A 72 28.56 5.72 -25.96
N SER A 73 28.70 6.55 -27.00
CA SER A 73 28.20 6.31 -28.34
C SER A 73 26.73 6.60 -28.62
N TRP A 74 26.40 7.88 -28.69
CA TRP A 74 25.62 8.39 -29.83
C TRP A 74 26.59 8.54 -31.02
N ILE A 75 26.54 7.62 -31.99
CA ILE A 75 26.94 7.92 -33.36
C ILE A 75 25.84 7.43 -34.31
N PHE A 76 25.31 8.42 -35.01
CA PHE A 76 24.46 8.38 -36.19
C PHE A 76 25.24 7.87 -37.41
N ASP A 77 24.64 7.09 -38.30
CA ASP A 77 24.80 7.29 -39.76
C ASP A 77 23.67 6.57 -40.56
N PRO A 78 23.29 7.04 -41.77
CA PRO A 78 22.03 6.73 -42.44
C PRO A 78 22.12 5.85 -43.72
N ARG A 79 20.94 5.37 -44.13
CA ARG A 79 20.47 5.05 -45.51
C ARG A 79 20.96 3.79 -46.27
N LYS A 80 19.90 3.14 -46.83
CA LYS A 80 19.78 2.36 -48.10
C LYS A 80 20.40 0.95 -48.08
N ALA A 81 19.83 -0.11 -48.66
CA ALA A 81 18.67 -0.31 -49.54
C ALA A 81 18.22 -1.79 -49.49
N SER A 82 16.94 -2.01 -49.81
CA SER A 82 16.35 -3.12 -50.59
C SER A 82 16.80 -4.57 -50.35
N HIS A 83 15.85 -5.46 -49.98
CA HIS A 83 15.43 -6.53 -50.89
C HIS A 83 14.12 -7.24 -50.46
N SER A 84 13.17 -7.26 -51.40
CA SER A 84 12.25 -8.35 -51.78
C SER A 84 11.32 -9.03 -50.77
N THR A 85 10.04 -8.71 -50.96
CA THR A 85 8.86 -9.58 -50.83
C THR A 85 9.00 -10.86 -51.69
N PRO A 86 8.17 -11.88 -51.42
CA PRO A 86 7.05 -12.05 -52.35
C PRO A 86 5.69 -12.18 -51.66
N SER A 87 4.69 -11.60 -52.33
CA SER A 87 3.26 -11.75 -52.09
C SER A 87 2.79 -13.19 -52.27
N SER A 88 1.80 -13.58 -51.47
CA SER A 88 0.73 -14.48 -51.93
C SER A 88 -0.60 -13.81 -51.61
N SER A 89 -1.26 -13.37 -52.68
CA SER A 89 -2.60 -12.80 -52.69
C SER A 89 -3.63 -13.91 -52.88
N SER A 90 -4.75 -13.89 -52.15
CA SER A 90 -6.01 -14.51 -52.58
C SER A 90 -7.23 -13.95 -51.84
N VAL A 91 -7.91 -13.05 -52.57
CA VAL A 91 -9.37 -12.83 -52.71
C VAL A 91 -10.19 -12.26 -51.55
N ALA A 92 -10.89 -11.17 -51.91
CA ALA A 92 -11.75 -10.31 -51.11
C ALA A 92 -13.17 -10.85 -50.89
N ALA A 93 -13.77 -10.46 -49.76
CA ALA A 93 -15.22 -10.26 -49.62
C ALA A 93 -15.53 -9.24 -48.50
N GLY A 94 -16.10 -8.09 -48.87
CA GLY A 94 -16.93 -7.24 -48.00
C GLY A 94 -16.22 -6.16 -47.17
N PRO A 95 -16.59 -4.86 -47.31
CA PRO A 95 -16.18 -3.82 -46.37
C PRO A 95 -17.05 -3.92 -45.10
N THR A 96 -16.52 -4.54 -44.04
CA THR A 96 -17.07 -4.34 -42.69
C THR A 96 -16.40 -3.11 -42.10
N GLU A 97 -17.16 -2.03 -42.11
CA GLU A 97 -16.99 -0.81 -41.31
C GLU A 97 -16.34 -1.13 -39.94
N PRO A 98 -15.19 -0.54 -39.59
CA PRO A 98 -14.62 -0.71 -38.26
C PRO A 98 -15.59 -0.08 -37.25
N ALA A 99 -16.25 -0.94 -36.46
CA ALA A 99 -17.03 -0.49 -35.32
C ALA A 99 -16.18 0.45 -34.46
N PRO A 100 -16.72 1.60 -34.01
CA PRO A 100 -16.01 2.54 -33.16
C PRO A 100 -15.52 1.80 -31.92
N SER A 101 -14.22 1.89 -31.64
CA SER A 101 -13.63 1.35 -30.43
C SER A 101 -14.29 2.01 -29.22
N THR A 102 -15.22 1.30 -28.58
CA THR A 102 -15.71 1.66 -27.26
C THR A 102 -14.50 1.89 -26.36
N PRO A 103 -14.40 3.03 -25.64
CA PRO A 103 -13.30 3.26 -24.71
C PRO A 103 -13.17 2.05 -23.77
N ALA A 104 -11.95 1.50 -23.65
CA ALA A 104 -11.69 0.48 -22.67
C ALA A 104 -12.14 1.01 -21.30
N GLY A 105 -13.09 0.32 -20.67
CA GLY A 105 -13.56 0.69 -19.33
C GLY A 105 -12.38 0.78 -18.34
N PRO A 106 -12.58 1.42 -17.19
CA PRO A 106 -11.50 1.59 -16.21
C PRO A 106 -10.88 0.24 -15.85
N LYS A 107 -9.54 0.15 -15.84
CA LYS A 107 -8.84 -1.09 -15.49
C LYS A 107 -9.10 -1.39 -14.01
N LYS A 108 -9.68 -2.57 -13.74
CA LYS A 108 -9.91 -3.05 -12.37
C LYS A 108 -8.58 -3.24 -11.62
N PRO A 109 -8.45 -2.74 -10.38
CA PRO A 109 -7.28 -2.99 -9.53
C PRO A 109 -7.08 -4.49 -9.27
N GLU A 110 -5.83 -4.93 -9.31
CA GLU A 110 -5.47 -6.34 -9.12
C GLU A 110 -5.63 -6.78 -7.66
N GLY A 111 -6.14 -7.99 -7.43
CA GLY A 111 -6.32 -8.54 -6.08
C GLY A 111 -7.47 -7.91 -5.27
N VAL A 112 -8.31 -7.08 -5.91
CA VAL A 112 -9.47 -6.46 -5.26
C VAL A 112 -10.77 -7.12 -5.66
N THR A 113 -11.59 -7.48 -4.68
CA THR A 113 -12.95 -7.97 -4.87
C THR A 113 -13.93 -6.83 -4.61
N PHE A 114 -14.84 -6.59 -5.56
CA PHE A 114 -15.90 -5.59 -5.42
C PHE A 114 -17.24 -6.31 -5.31
N SER A 115 -18.10 -5.86 -4.40
CA SER A 115 -19.48 -6.31 -4.24
C SER A 115 -20.37 -5.11 -3.96
N THR A 116 -21.61 -5.15 -4.41
CA THR A 116 -22.61 -4.12 -4.09
C THR A 116 -23.58 -4.67 -3.05
N ALA A 117 -23.85 -3.89 -2.01
CA ALA A 117 -24.80 -4.20 -0.96
C ALA A 117 -25.81 -3.06 -0.78
N PRO A 118 -27.10 -3.32 -0.53
CA PRO A 118 -28.06 -2.26 -0.23
C PRO A 118 -27.69 -1.55 1.08
N GLY A 119 -27.59 -0.22 1.03
CA GLY A 119 -27.37 0.64 2.20
C GLY A 119 -28.57 1.53 2.50
N PRO A 120 -28.59 2.19 3.68
CA PRO A 120 -29.70 3.05 4.10
C PRO A 120 -29.92 4.27 3.19
N ASN A 121 -28.87 4.70 2.48
CA ASN A 121 -28.87 5.87 1.59
C ASN A 121 -28.71 5.50 0.11
N GLY A 122 -28.93 4.22 -0.23
CA GLY A 122 -28.66 3.65 -1.55
C GLY A 122 -27.57 2.59 -1.51
N ASP A 123 -27.23 2.06 -2.67
CA ASP A 123 -26.25 0.97 -2.79
C ASP A 123 -24.87 1.39 -2.28
N VAL A 124 -24.18 0.50 -1.58
CA VAL A 124 -22.82 0.66 -1.09
C VAL A 124 -21.92 -0.34 -1.80
N VAL A 125 -20.77 0.11 -2.26
CA VAL A 125 -19.78 -0.75 -2.90
C VAL A 125 -18.75 -1.17 -1.87
N ASP A 126 -18.71 -2.45 -1.54
CA ASP A 126 -17.67 -3.06 -0.72
C ASP A 126 -16.48 -3.47 -1.61
N ALA A 127 -15.33 -2.86 -1.39
CA ALA A 127 -14.05 -3.22 -1.99
C ALA A 127 -13.16 -3.89 -0.94
N ARG A 128 -12.72 -5.12 -1.21
CA ARG A 128 -11.89 -5.92 -0.29
C ARG A 128 -10.58 -6.28 -0.96
N PHE A 129 -9.46 -6.07 -0.28
CA PHE A 129 -8.13 -6.41 -0.79
C PHE A 129 -7.22 -6.95 0.32
N ALA A 130 -6.22 -7.74 -0.06
CA ALA A 130 -5.16 -8.18 0.84
C ALA A 130 -4.01 -7.16 0.78
N ILE A 131 -3.68 -6.58 1.93
CA ILE A 131 -2.51 -5.72 2.08
C ILE A 131 -1.27 -6.60 1.94
N ARG A 132 -0.38 -6.21 1.02
CA ARG A 132 0.84 -6.95 0.73
C ARG A 132 1.83 -6.76 1.86
N ASP A 133 2.25 -7.86 2.47
CA ASP A 133 3.35 -7.92 3.42
C ASP A 133 4.68 -7.99 2.65
N ASN A 134 5.23 -6.84 2.24
CA ASN A 134 6.50 -6.84 1.51
C ASN A 134 7.41 -5.66 1.87
N TYR A 135 8.67 -6.00 2.09
CA TYR A 135 9.86 -5.15 2.32
C TYR A 135 9.96 -4.42 3.66
N THR A 136 9.21 -3.33 3.87
CA THR A 136 9.34 -2.47 5.06
C THR A 136 7.99 -1.93 5.48
N GLU A 137 7.82 -1.60 6.75
CA GLU A 137 6.58 -1.04 7.33
C GLU A 137 6.05 0.16 6.53
N GLN A 138 6.96 1.04 6.08
CA GLN A 138 6.60 2.20 5.29
C GLN A 138 6.06 1.80 3.91
N LEU A 139 6.69 0.82 3.24
CA LEU A 139 6.21 0.33 1.94
C LEU A 139 4.86 -0.39 2.06
N ILE A 140 4.63 -1.11 3.15
CA ILE A 140 3.34 -1.75 3.44
C ILE A 140 2.25 -0.69 3.55
N ARG A 141 2.47 0.36 4.38
CA ARG A 141 1.52 1.47 4.54
C ARG A 141 1.29 2.25 3.25
N ASP A 142 2.37 2.62 2.56
CA ASP A 142 2.27 3.41 1.33
C ASP A 142 1.66 2.63 0.17
N GLY A 143 1.90 1.31 0.11
CA GLY A 143 1.24 0.40 -0.82
C GLY A 143 -0.27 0.33 -0.57
N ALA A 144 -0.68 0.09 0.68
CA ALA A 144 -2.11 0.04 1.04
C ALA A 144 -2.84 1.37 0.74
N ARG A 145 -2.17 2.51 0.94
CA ARG A 145 -2.70 3.84 0.59
C ARG A 145 -2.86 4.03 -0.91
N LEU A 146 -1.87 3.59 -1.70
CA LEU A 146 -1.97 3.61 -3.17
C LEU A 146 -3.09 2.71 -3.67
N ASP A 147 -3.19 1.49 -3.16
CA ASP A 147 -4.26 0.55 -3.51
C ASP A 147 -5.63 1.17 -3.17
N THR A 148 -5.75 1.86 -2.03
CA THR A 148 -6.98 2.60 -1.67
C THR A 148 -7.33 3.66 -2.73
N ILE A 149 -6.36 4.45 -3.19
CA ILE A 149 -6.59 5.48 -4.22
C ILE A 149 -7.08 4.83 -5.52
N ASP A 150 -6.44 3.75 -5.97
CA ASP A 150 -6.79 3.04 -7.20
C ASP A 150 -8.19 2.40 -7.11
N ILE A 151 -8.51 1.82 -5.95
CA ILE A 151 -9.83 1.26 -5.65
C ILE A 151 -10.92 2.32 -5.74
N LEU A 152 -10.72 3.47 -5.09
CA LEU A 152 -11.70 4.55 -5.08
C LEU A 152 -11.86 5.18 -6.48
N LYS A 153 -10.76 5.35 -7.22
CA LYS A 153 -10.78 5.83 -8.61
C LYS A 153 -11.58 4.89 -9.52
N TYR A 154 -11.33 3.58 -9.40
CA TYR A 154 -12.07 2.55 -10.13
C TYR A 154 -13.55 2.50 -9.73
N ALA A 155 -13.84 2.54 -8.43
CA ALA A 155 -15.20 2.44 -7.91
C ALA A 155 -16.05 3.64 -8.36
N ARG A 156 -15.50 4.85 -8.32
CA ARG A 156 -16.18 6.07 -8.81
C ARG A 156 -16.53 5.97 -10.29
N ALA A 157 -15.63 5.43 -11.11
CA ALA A 157 -15.85 5.31 -12.55
C ALA A 157 -16.82 4.16 -12.92
N THR A 158 -16.83 3.09 -12.12
CA THR A 158 -17.60 1.86 -12.42
C THR A 158 -18.99 1.87 -11.77
N TYR A 159 -19.12 2.51 -10.61
CA TYR A 159 -20.34 2.56 -9.80
C TYR A 159 -20.71 4.01 -9.47
N PRO A 160 -21.02 4.85 -10.47
CA PRO A 160 -21.35 6.27 -10.25
C PRO A 160 -22.59 6.47 -9.36
N ASP A 161 -23.48 5.47 -9.33
CA ASP A 161 -24.72 5.46 -8.55
C ASP A 161 -24.57 4.84 -7.16
N ALA A 162 -23.36 4.49 -6.72
CA ALA A 162 -23.12 4.07 -5.35
C ALA A 162 -23.23 5.26 -4.39
N SER A 163 -23.94 5.10 -3.28
CA SER A 163 -24.06 6.10 -2.21
C SER A 163 -22.77 6.25 -1.41
N ALA A 164 -22.00 5.16 -1.28
CA ALA A 164 -20.69 5.12 -0.64
C ALA A 164 -19.85 3.95 -1.17
N VAL A 165 -18.55 4.03 -0.95
CA VAL A 165 -17.59 2.96 -1.17
C VAL A 165 -16.94 2.63 0.18
N ASN A 166 -17.00 1.36 0.57
CA ASN A 166 -16.32 0.84 1.74
C ASN A 166 -15.08 0.05 1.33
N VAL A 167 -13.91 0.42 1.83
CA VAL A 167 -12.63 -0.19 1.47
C VAL A 167 -12.07 -0.94 2.68
N GLN A 168 -11.94 -2.26 2.55
CA GLN A 168 -11.39 -3.13 3.59
C GLN A 168 -10.07 -3.76 3.12
N GLY A 169 -9.01 -3.52 3.91
CA GLY A 169 -7.70 -4.11 3.69
C GLY A 169 -7.39 -5.12 4.79
N SER A 170 -7.12 -6.37 4.41
CA SER A 170 -6.76 -7.43 5.35
C SER A 170 -5.25 -7.65 5.40
N PHE A 171 -4.71 -7.95 6.59
CA PHE A 171 -3.29 -8.18 6.80
C PHE A 171 -3.07 -9.43 7.66
N PRO A 172 -2.12 -10.33 7.30
CA PRO A 172 -1.76 -11.46 8.13
C PRO A 172 -1.09 -10.97 9.42
N MET A 173 -1.54 -11.47 10.57
CA MET A 173 -0.96 -11.18 11.87
C MET A 173 -0.56 -12.47 12.54
N THR A 174 0.67 -12.51 13.04
CA THR A 174 1.20 -13.67 13.77
C THR A 174 1.09 -13.43 15.27
N ASP A 175 0.43 -14.35 15.97
CA ASP A 175 0.31 -14.31 17.42
C ASP A 175 1.60 -14.76 18.14
N PRO A 176 1.69 -14.63 19.48
CA PRO A 176 2.88 -15.00 20.24
C PRO A 176 3.21 -16.51 20.24
N TYR A 177 2.31 -17.34 19.72
CA TYR A 177 2.52 -18.77 19.58
C TYR A 177 2.90 -19.16 18.13
N GLY A 178 3.10 -18.16 17.25
CA GLY A 178 3.44 -18.36 15.85
C GLY A 178 2.25 -18.66 14.94
N ASN A 179 1.01 -18.58 15.44
CA ASN A 179 -0.16 -18.80 14.59
C ASN A 179 -0.45 -17.53 13.79
N THR A 180 -0.55 -17.66 12.47
CA THR A 180 -0.91 -16.55 11.59
C THR A 180 -2.40 -16.56 11.32
N SER A 181 -3.06 -15.43 11.52
CA SER A 181 -4.46 -15.21 11.16
C SER A 181 -4.63 -13.90 10.42
N THR A 182 -5.45 -13.91 9.37
CA THR A 182 -5.74 -12.73 8.56
C THR A 182 -6.82 -11.89 9.25
N GLN A 183 -6.50 -10.64 9.56
CA GLN A 183 -7.41 -9.70 10.19
C GLN A 183 -7.66 -8.48 9.30
N VAL A 184 -8.80 -7.81 9.47
CA VAL A 184 -9.07 -6.53 8.80
C VAL A 184 -8.24 -5.46 9.51
N ALA A 185 -7.27 -4.90 8.80
CA ALA A 185 -6.37 -3.90 9.33
C ALA A 185 -6.86 -2.47 9.08
N ILE A 186 -7.62 -2.28 8.00
CA ILE A 186 -8.27 -1.02 7.66
C ILE A 186 -9.70 -1.28 7.22
N ASP A 187 -10.62 -0.41 7.64
CA ASP A 187 -11.98 -0.30 7.15
C ASP A 187 -12.26 1.18 6.92
N LEU A 188 -12.51 1.59 5.67
CA LEU A 188 -12.53 2.98 5.26
C LEU A 188 -13.78 3.27 4.43
N THR A 189 -14.67 4.10 4.94
CA THR A 189 -15.89 4.48 4.21
C THR A 189 -15.73 5.86 3.58
N TYR A 190 -16.08 5.97 2.30
CA TYR A 190 -16.16 7.23 1.56
C TYR A 190 -17.54 7.35 0.92
N SER A 191 -18.31 8.35 1.35
CA SER A 191 -19.56 8.75 0.72
C SER A 191 -19.32 9.27 -0.69
N ARG A 192 -20.35 9.22 -1.53
CA ARG A 192 -20.31 9.83 -2.87
C ARG A 192 -19.90 11.30 -2.81
N ALA A 193 -20.45 12.05 -1.86
CA ALA A 193 -20.15 13.47 -1.68
C ALA A 193 -18.67 13.73 -1.38
N THR A 194 -18.01 12.81 -0.67
CA THR A 194 -16.56 12.86 -0.43
C THR A 194 -15.79 12.46 -1.68
N LEU A 195 -16.16 11.37 -2.35
CA LEU A 195 -15.53 10.92 -3.60
C LEU A 195 -15.55 11.97 -4.71
N ASP A 196 -16.61 12.78 -4.77
CA ASP A 196 -16.73 13.85 -5.76
C ASP A 196 -15.80 15.03 -5.52
N LYS A 197 -15.36 15.24 -4.27
CA LYS A 197 -14.41 16.28 -3.89
C LYS A 197 -12.95 15.86 -4.13
N ILE A 198 -12.67 14.56 -4.25
CA ILE A 198 -11.32 14.05 -4.40
C ILE A 198 -10.80 14.32 -5.81
N ASN A 199 -9.69 15.06 -5.89
CA ASN A 199 -8.86 15.11 -7.08
C ASN A 199 -7.90 13.91 -7.10
N PHE A 200 -8.30 12.82 -7.78
CA PHE A 200 -7.53 11.58 -7.82
C PHE A 200 -6.16 11.69 -8.51
N ASP A 201 -5.91 12.73 -9.29
CA ASP A 201 -4.61 12.95 -9.94
C ASP A 201 -3.64 13.78 -9.08
N GLY A 202 -4.13 14.38 -7.99
CA GLY A 202 -3.34 15.24 -7.09
C GLY A 202 -3.39 14.86 -5.61
N ILE A 203 -4.23 13.91 -5.20
CA ILE A 203 -4.36 13.51 -3.81
C ILE A 203 -3.09 12.80 -3.31
N SER A 204 -2.57 13.24 -2.16
CA SER A 204 -1.44 12.58 -1.51
C SER A 204 -1.86 11.27 -0.84
N LYS A 205 -0.97 10.28 -0.85
CA LYS A 205 -1.16 8.99 -0.16
C LYS A 205 -1.46 9.13 1.33
N THR A 206 -0.88 10.13 2.00
CA THR A 206 -1.09 10.35 3.44
C THR A 206 -2.48 10.87 3.74
N SER A 207 -2.98 11.80 2.93
CA SER A 207 -4.29 12.43 3.15
C SER A 207 -5.47 11.52 2.83
N ILE A 208 -5.31 10.48 1.99
CA ILE A 208 -6.45 9.68 1.53
C ILE A 208 -7.22 9.05 2.68
N TRP A 209 -6.52 8.53 3.70
CA TRP A 209 -7.18 7.93 4.87
C TRP A 209 -7.70 8.97 5.86
N GLU A 210 -7.15 10.18 5.90
CA GLU A 210 -7.61 11.26 6.79
C GLU A 210 -8.94 11.85 6.35
N ILE A 211 -9.24 11.83 5.04
CA ILE A 211 -10.50 12.34 4.49
C ILE A 211 -11.62 11.30 4.44
N ARG A 212 -11.41 10.10 5.03
CA ARG A 212 -12.45 9.09 5.17
C ARG A 212 -13.60 9.64 6.02
N ASP A 213 -14.83 9.27 5.69
CA ASP A 213 -16.00 9.69 6.45
C ASP A 213 -16.17 8.88 7.74
N SER A 214 -15.82 7.58 7.70
CA SER A 214 -15.87 6.68 8.86
C SER A 214 -14.97 5.46 8.71
N GLY A 215 -14.94 4.64 9.76
CA GLY A 215 -14.19 3.38 9.83
C GLY A 215 -12.95 3.47 10.71
N PHE A 216 -12.05 2.49 10.61
CA PHE A 216 -10.88 2.37 11.46
C PHE A 216 -9.60 2.06 10.67
N VAL A 217 -8.48 2.45 11.25
CA VAL A 217 -7.13 2.10 10.78
C VAL A 217 -6.38 1.61 12.01
N LEU A 218 -5.90 0.37 12.00
CA LEU A 218 -5.12 -0.16 13.11
C LEU A 218 -3.86 0.69 13.35
N PRO A 219 -3.38 0.83 14.60
CA PRO A 219 -2.23 1.69 14.92
C PRO A 219 -0.99 1.43 14.07
N ALA A 220 -0.68 0.16 13.74
CA ALA A 220 0.40 -0.19 12.83
C ALA A 220 0.32 0.52 11.46
N PHE A 221 -0.88 0.82 10.98
CA PHE A 221 -1.12 1.44 9.68
C PHE A 221 -1.22 2.98 9.76
N GLN A 222 -1.30 3.55 10.96
CA GLN A 222 -1.34 4.99 11.14
C GLN A 222 -0.03 5.67 10.66
N PRO A 223 -0.10 6.96 10.23
CA PRO A 223 1.05 7.72 9.77
C PRO A 223 2.13 7.93 10.83
#